data_AF-A0A2I1HU89-F1
#
_entry.id   AF-A0A2I1HU89-F1
#
_cell.length_a   1.000
_cell.length_b   1.000
_cell.length_c   1.000
_cell.angle_alpha   90.00
_cell.angle_beta   90.00
_cell.angle_gamma   90.00
#
_symmetry.space_group_name_H-M   'P 1'
#
loop_
_entity.id
_entity.type
_entity.pdbx_description
1 polymer ?
#
loop_
_entity_poly.entity_id
_entity_poly.type
_entity_poly.pdbx_seq_one_letter_code
_entity_poly.pdbx_strand_id
1 'polypeptide(L)'
;MKNNEIDIYGLAETNLSHRQSKIWQQQFGFHGYFDYSQQGGKGQGVGIIVSDKYDIFVHKAVGHKGRVLYLDLNFSQKKNVRLIQVYINANKKERAQIEELYQYIEGIIDEAKNKNMEIIIMGDFNINYRKYLMAFVSNRWYFKLFKMLENRHLLDTIPIFNEDDESIYTYIPPNDSKEKSRIDYIWASLPILGQ
;
A
#
# COMPACT_ATOMS: atom_id res chain seq x y z
N MET A 1 -10.32 -10.34 11.57
CA MET A 1 -9.56 -9.88 12.75
C MET A 1 -9.41 -10.93 13.82
N LYS A 2 -10.48 -11.60 14.27
CA LYS A 2 -10.48 -12.47 15.46
C LYS A 2 -9.57 -13.72 15.46
N ASN A 3 -8.96 -14.11 14.34
CA ASN A 3 -8.18 -15.37 14.26
C ASN A 3 -6.67 -15.20 14.04
N ASN A 4 -6.19 -14.02 13.63
CA ASN A 4 -4.77 -13.82 13.28
C ASN A 4 -4.10 -12.68 14.07
N GLU A 5 -4.77 -12.08 15.04
CA GLU A 5 -4.27 -10.93 15.82
C GLU A 5 -3.77 -9.74 14.96
N ILE A 6 -4.24 -9.63 13.72
CA ILE A 6 -3.91 -8.51 12.83
C ILE A 6 -4.83 -7.34 13.15
N ASP A 7 -4.22 -6.19 13.48
CA ASP A 7 -4.90 -4.94 13.80
C ASP A 7 -5.26 -4.09 12.57
N ILE A 8 -4.49 -4.20 11.49
CA ILE A 8 -4.64 -3.35 10.29
C ILE A 8 -4.53 -4.22 9.04
N TYR A 9 -5.50 -4.11 8.14
CA TYR A 9 -5.52 -4.78 6.84
C TYR A 9 -5.51 -3.76 5.71
N GLY A 10 -4.57 -3.90 4.78
CA GLY A 10 -4.61 -3.24 3.48
C GLY A 10 -5.36 -4.11 2.46
N LEU A 11 -6.28 -3.52 1.73
CA LEU A 11 -7.04 -4.18 0.67
C LEU A 11 -6.82 -3.49 -0.67
N ALA A 12 -6.57 -4.27 -1.71
CA ALA A 12 -6.52 -3.86 -3.10
C ALA A 12 -7.58 -4.64 -3.90
N GLU A 13 -7.97 -4.12 -5.06
CA GLU A 13 -9.02 -4.71 -5.91
C GLU A 13 -10.34 -5.02 -5.16
N THR A 14 -10.77 -4.12 -4.28
CA THR A 14 -11.96 -4.37 -3.45
C THR A 14 -13.22 -4.59 -4.29
N ASN A 15 -13.32 -3.96 -5.46
CA ASN A 15 -14.48 -4.04 -6.35
C ASN A 15 -15.81 -3.69 -5.66
N LEU A 16 -15.73 -2.92 -4.58
CA LEU A 16 -16.89 -2.50 -3.80
C LEU A 16 -17.37 -1.14 -4.30
N SER A 17 -18.68 -0.96 -4.32
CA SER A 17 -19.30 0.35 -4.26
C SER A 17 -19.34 0.88 -2.81
N HIS A 18 -19.53 2.18 -2.65
CA HIS A 18 -19.75 2.79 -1.34
C HIS A 18 -20.91 2.14 -0.55
N ARG A 19 -21.98 1.73 -1.24
CA ARG A 19 -23.10 1.05 -0.59
C ARG A 19 -22.69 -0.33 -0.08
N GLN A 20 -21.96 -1.10 -0.89
CA GLN A 20 -21.52 -2.45 -0.51
C GLN A 20 -20.52 -2.42 0.64
N SER A 21 -19.58 -1.47 0.65
CA SER A 21 -18.63 -1.34 1.76
C SER A 21 -19.31 -1.01 3.09
N LYS A 22 -20.37 -0.20 3.09
CA LYS A 22 -21.18 0.08 4.30
C LYS A 22 -21.91 -1.17 4.79
N ILE A 23 -22.48 -1.96 3.88
CA ILE A 23 -23.14 -3.22 4.22
C ILE A 23 -22.13 -4.20 4.83
N TRP A 24 -20.93 -4.32 4.23
CA TRP A 24 -19.87 -5.20 4.75
C TRP A 24 -19.42 -4.81 6.15
N GLN A 25 -19.16 -3.53 6.39
CA GLN A 25 -18.77 -3.04 7.72
C GLN A 25 -19.80 -3.40 8.79
N GLN A 26 -21.09 -3.22 8.50
CA GLN A 26 -22.18 -3.58 9.41
C GLN A 26 -22.29 -5.10 9.61
N GLN A 27 -22.23 -5.88 8.52
CA GLN A 27 -22.41 -7.33 8.56
C GLN A 27 -21.27 -8.04 9.30
N PHE A 28 -20.03 -7.59 9.11
CA PHE A 28 -18.85 -8.24 9.67
C PHE A 28 -18.32 -7.55 10.93
N GLY A 29 -18.89 -6.41 11.32
CA GLY A 29 -18.53 -5.69 12.55
C GLY A 29 -17.08 -5.20 12.55
N PHE A 30 -16.69 -4.45 11.52
CA PHE A 30 -15.36 -3.83 11.45
C PHE A 30 -15.43 -2.36 11.03
N HIS A 31 -14.41 -1.60 11.41
CA HIS A 31 -14.19 -0.23 10.94
C HIS A 31 -13.29 -0.24 9.71
N GLY A 32 -13.78 0.31 8.61
CA GLY A 32 -13.05 0.31 7.34
C GLY A 32 -13.18 1.59 6.55
N TYR A 33 -12.05 2.08 6.09
CA TYR A 33 -11.90 3.20 5.17
C TYR A 33 -11.73 2.65 3.76
N PHE A 34 -12.40 3.26 2.79
CA PHE A 34 -12.39 2.76 1.42
C PHE A 34 -12.41 3.93 0.45
N ASP A 35 -11.66 3.77 -0.64
CA ASP A 35 -11.76 4.64 -1.80
C ASP A 35 -12.12 3.81 -3.03
N TYR A 36 -12.98 4.40 -3.87
CA TYR A 36 -13.65 3.70 -4.95
C TYR A 36 -13.28 4.32 -6.29
N SER A 37 -13.31 3.50 -7.34
CA SER A 37 -13.26 4.03 -8.70
C SER A 37 -14.54 4.77 -9.05
N GLN A 38 -14.41 5.96 -9.63
CA GLN A 38 -15.54 6.69 -10.19
C GLN A 38 -16.09 6.07 -11.49
N GLN A 39 -15.38 5.12 -12.10
CA GLN A 39 -15.75 4.54 -13.39
C GLN A 39 -16.60 3.26 -13.26
N GLY A 40 -16.95 2.82 -12.05
CA GLY A 40 -17.85 1.67 -11.84
C GLY A 40 -17.34 0.33 -12.40
N GLY A 41 -16.06 0.25 -12.77
CA GLY A 41 -15.44 -0.93 -13.37
C GLY A 41 -14.93 -1.94 -12.34
N LYS A 42 -14.92 -3.22 -12.73
CA LYS A 42 -14.20 -4.29 -12.04
C LYS A 42 -12.68 -4.06 -12.14
N GLY A 43 -11.92 -4.59 -11.18
CA GLY A 43 -10.47 -4.48 -11.06
C GLY A 43 -9.98 -3.17 -10.44
N GLN A 44 -10.74 -2.54 -9.51
CA GLN A 44 -10.37 -1.27 -8.88
C GLN A 44 -10.85 -1.19 -7.41
N GLY A 45 -10.34 -0.20 -6.68
CA GLY A 45 -10.74 0.10 -5.29
C GLY A 45 -9.70 -0.35 -4.28
N VAL A 46 -9.53 0.46 -3.24
CA VAL A 46 -8.62 0.20 -2.12
C VAL A 46 -9.36 0.35 -0.80
N GLY A 47 -8.88 -0.33 0.23
CA GLY A 47 -9.43 -0.23 1.57
C GLY A 47 -8.37 -0.39 2.64
N ILE A 48 -8.63 0.21 3.81
CA ILE A 48 -7.88 -0.05 5.03
C ILE A 48 -8.91 -0.39 6.10
N ILE A 49 -8.78 -1.58 6.69
CA ILE A 49 -9.56 -1.98 7.85
C ILE A 49 -8.68 -1.83 9.07
N VAL A 50 -9.20 -1.18 10.12
CA VAL A 50 -8.49 -0.89 11.37
C VAL A 50 -9.27 -1.49 12.54
N SER A 51 -8.59 -2.15 13.46
CA SER A 51 -9.22 -2.66 14.69
C SER A 51 -9.65 -1.49 15.59
N ASP A 52 -10.71 -1.68 16.38
CA ASP A 52 -11.24 -0.63 17.27
C ASP A 52 -10.18 -0.04 18.20
N LYS A 53 -9.17 -0.84 18.57
CA LYS A 53 -8.01 -0.44 19.36
C LYS A 53 -7.20 0.69 18.69
N TYR A 54 -7.07 0.66 17.36
CA TYR A 54 -6.29 1.64 16.60
C TYR A 54 -7.14 2.69 15.90
N ASP A 55 -8.42 2.41 15.64
CA ASP A 55 -9.36 3.32 14.96
C ASP A 55 -9.47 4.67 15.70
N ILE A 56 -9.41 4.64 17.03
CA ILE A 56 -9.43 5.84 17.89
C ILE A 56 -8.29 6.84 17.60
N PHE A 57 -7.19 6.40 16.97
CA PHE A 57 -6.07 7.26 16.61
C PHE A 57 -6.18 7.83 15.18
N VAL A 58 -7.09 7.31 14.36
CA VAL A 58 -7.29 7.76 12.98
C VAL A 58 -8.02 9.10 12.99
N HIS A 59 -7.37 10.16 12.50
CA HIS A 59 -7.94 11.51 12.46
C HIS A 59 -8.10 12.06 11.04
N LYS A 60 -7.52 11.38 10.06
CA LYS A 60 -7.64 11.74 8.64
C LYS A 60 -7.66 10.48 7.80
N ALA A 61 -8.54 10.46 6.81
CA ALA A 61 -8.59 9.43 5.78
C ALA A 61 -8.77 10.11 4.41
N VAL A 62 -7.90 9.83 3.45
CA VAL A 62 -7.95 10.44 2.11
C VAL A 62 -7.73 9.40 1.04
N GLY A 63 -8.71 9.28 0.15
CA GLY A 63 -8.66 8.45 -1.05
C GLY A 63 -8.18 9.23 -2.28
N HIS A 64 -7.59 8.51 -3.23
CA HIS A 64 -7.27 9.01 -4.55
C HIS A 64 -7.55 7.96 -5.63
N LYS A 65 -8.58 8.25 -6.44
CA LYS A 65 -8.95 7.53 -7.67
C LYS A 65 -9.20 6.02 -7.50
N GLY A 66 -9.51 5.55 -6.30
CA GLY A 66 -9.66 4.12 -5.98
C GLY A 66 -8.35 3.33 -6.08
N ARG A 67 -7.20 4.01 -5.96
CA ARG A 67 -5.85 3.45 -6.16
C ARG A 67 -4.90 3.75 -5.00
N VAL A 68 -5.13 4.83 -4.26
CA VAL A 68 -4.41 5.15 -3.03
C VAL A 68 -5.42 5.51 -1.95
N LEU A 69 -5.17 5.04 -0.73
CA LEU A 69 -5.89 5.47 0.45
C LEU A 69 -4.85 5.63 1.56
N TYR A 70 -4.79 6.80 2.19
CA TYR A 70 -3.95 6.97 3.37
C TYR A 70 -4.78 7.37 4.59
N LEU A 71 -4.33 6.88 5.74
CA LEU A 71 -4.79 7.27 7.06
C LEU A 71 -3.65 7.99 7.78
N ASP A 72 -3.96 9.10 8.44
CA ASP A 72 -3.05 9.68 9.43
C ASP A 72 -3.52 9.24 10.83
N LEU A 73 -2.62 8.60 11.56
CA LEU A 73 -2.81 8.12 12.93
C LEU A 73 -1.98 8.96 13.89
N ASN A 74 -2.60 9.51 14.93
CA ASN A 74 -1.91 10.28 15.95
C ASN A 74 -1.81 9.46 17.24
N PHE A 75 -0.63 8.90 17.50
CA PHE A 75 -0.35 8.24 18.76
C PHE A 75 0.09 9.23 19.85
N SER A 76 0.14 8.75 21.08
CA SER A 76 0.66 9.53 22.20
C SER A 76 2.13 9.96 21.96
N GLN A 77 2.57 10.99 22.67
CA GLN A 77 3.94 11.54 22.55
C GLN A 77 4.28 12.07 21.14
N LYS A 78 3.28 12.52 20.37
CA LYS A 78 3.43 13.08 19.02
C LYS A 78 4.04 12.11 17.99
N LYS A 79 3.94 10.80 18.23
CA LYS A 79 4.29 9.78 17.24
C LYS A 79 3.16 9.71 16.21
N ASN A 80 3.26 10.47 15.12
CA ASN A 80 2.26 10.47 14.07
C ASN A 80 2.70 9.52 12.95
N VAL A 81 1.79 8.67 12.48
CA VAL A 81 2.07 7.70 11.42
C VAL A 81 1.12 7.94 10.26
N ARG A 82 1.64 8.03 9.03
CA ARG A 82 0.85 7.95 7.81
C ARG A 82 0.91 6.52 7.27
N LEU A 83 -0.23 5.83 7.32
CA LEU A 83 -0.41 4.52 6.72
C LEU A 83 -1.00 4.69 5.32
N ILE A 84 -0.35 4.16 4.30
CA ILE A 84 -0.71 4.32 2.88
C ILE A 84 -0.97 2.94 2.30
N GLN A 85 -2.18 2.70 1.80
CA GLN A 85 -2.52 1.54 0.96
C GLN A 85 -2.49 1.96 -0.50
N VAL A 86 -1.80 1.20 -1.34
CA VAL A 86 -1.72 1.43 -2.79
C VAL A 86 -2.17 0.21 -3.59
N TYR A 87 -2.68 0.48 -4.79
CA TYR A 87 -2.94 -0.51 -5.83
C TYR A 87 -2.53 0.11 -7.18
N ILE A 88 -1.30 -0.14 -7.60
CA ILE A 88 -0.72 0.43 -8.83
C ILE A 88 -1.25 -0.33 -10.04
N ASN A 89 -1.48 0.36 -11.17
CA ASN A 89 -1.94 -0.28 -12.39
C ASN A 89 -0.93 -1.34 -12.91
N ALA A 90 -1.42 -2.56 -13.18
CA ALA A 90 -0.63 -3.65 -13.76
C ALA A 90 -0.23 -3.41 -15.23
N ASN A 91 -1.08 -2.72 -15.99
CA ASN A 91 -0.88 -2.53 -17.42
C ASN A 91 0.09 -1.37 -17.70
N LYS A 92 1.33 -1.71 -18.07
CA LYS A 92 2.37 -0.73 -18.41
C LYS A 92 2.04 0.19 -19.59
N LYS A 93 0.98 -0.09 -20.36
CA LYS A 93 0.47 0.85 -21.39
C LYS A 93 -0.23 2.07 -20.77
N GLU A 94 -0.67 1.97 -19.52
CA GLU A 94 -1.28 3.07 -18.74
C GLU A 94 -0.21 3.96 -18.09
N ARG A 95 0.86 4.27 -18.85
CA ARG A 95 2.03 4.95 -18.33
C ARG A 95 1.71 6.31 -17.70
N ALA A 96 0.86 7.11 -18.34
CA ALA A 96 0.50 8.44 -17.84
C ALA A 96 -0.21 8.36 -16.47
N GLN A 97 -1.13 7.41 -16.33
CA GLN A 97 -1.85 7.18 -15.07
C GLN A 97 -0.90 6.69 -13.97
N ILE A 98 0.04 5.81 -14.30
CA ILE A 98 1.04 5.31 -13.34
C ILE A 98 2.00 6.44 -12.92
N GLU A 99 2.50 7.24 -13.85
CA GLU A 99 3.38 8.37 -13.53
C GLU A 99 2.66 9.45 -12.70
N GLU A 100 1.38 9.75 -12.99
CA GLU A 100 0.55 10.63 -12.16
C GLU A 100 0.35 10.06 -10.75
N LEU A 101 0.08 8.75 -10.64
CA LEU A 101 -0.08 8.08 -9.36
C LEU A 101 1.20 8.12 -8.54
N TYR A 102 2.37 7.96 -9.17
CA TYR A 102 3.66 8.08 -8.51
C TYR A 102 3.91 9.49 -8.00
N GLN A 103 3.59 10.52 -8.78
CA GLN A 103 3.69 11.91 -8.34
C GLN A 103 2.78 12.20 -7.16
N TYR A 104 1.56 11.65 -7.16
CA TYR A 104 0.65 11.77 -6.03
C TYR A 104 1.21 11.10 -4.77
N ILE A 105 1.70 9.86 -4.89
CA ILE A 105 2.33 9.10 -3.79
C ILE A 105 3.54 9.86 -3.24
N GLU A 106 4.39 10.38 -4.13
CA GLU A 106 5.55 11.19 -3.75
C GLU A 106 5.13 12.43 -2.94
N GLY A 107 4.13 13.17 -3.42
CA GLY A 107 3.61 14.36 -2.75
C GLY A 107 3.05 14.08 -1.35
N ILE A 108 2.29 12.99 -1.16
CA ILE A 108 1.75 12.65 0.16
C ILE A 108 2.83 12.12 1.11
N ILE A 109 3.89 11.50 0.59
CA ILE A 109 5.03 11.08 1.40
C ILE A 109 5.82 12.32 1.85
N ASP A 110 6.12 13.24 0.93
CA ASP A 110 6.85 14.47 1.26
C ASP A 110 6.07 15.35 2.25
N GLU A 111 4.75 15.47 2.09
CA GLU A 111 3.89 16.15 3.06
C GLU A 111 4.01 15.52 4.46
N ALA A 112 4.00 14.19 4.56
CA ALA A 112 4.10 13.48 5.83
C ALA A 112 5.49 13.67 6.46
N LYS A 113 6.56 13.56 5.68
CA LYS A 113 7.94 13.80 6.16
C LYS A 113 8.13 15.23 6.64
N ASN A 114 7.59 16.22 5.92
CA ASN A 114 7.61 17.64 6.34
C ASN A 114 6.85 17.88 7.66
N LYS A 115 5.91 17.01 8.00
CA LYS A 115 5.18 17.01 9.28
C LYS A 115 5.84 16.13 10.35
N ASN A 116 7.03 15.61 10.11
CA ASN A 116 7.74 14.67 10.97
C ASN A 116 6.90 13.42 11.31
N MET A 117 6.12 12.94 10.34
CA MET A 117 5.37 11.71 10.49
C MET A 117 6.23 10.53 10.05
N GLU A 118 6.07 9.40 10.74
CA GLU A 118 6.55 8.12 10.27
C GLU A 118 5.60 7.57 9.20
N ILE A 119 6.11 6.71 8.32
CA ILE A 119 5.38 6.27 7.14
C ILE A 119 5.40 4.76 7.06
N ILE A 120 4.25 4.18 6.76
CA ILE A 120 4.10 2.80 6.32
C ILE A 120 3.35 2.86 4.99
N ILE A 121 3.92 2.33 3.92
CA ILE A 121 3.25 2.18 2.63
C ILE A 121 3.18 0.70 2.27
N MET A 122 1.99 0.24 1.95
CA MET A 122 1.70 -1.16 1.68
C MET A 122 0.74 -1.34 0.51
N GLY A 123 0.65 -2.57 0.01
CA GLY A 123 -0.31 -2.98 -1.01
C GLY A 123 0.33 -3.54 -2.26
N ASP A 124 -0.44 -3.61 -3.33
CA ASP A 124 -0.01 -4.19 -4.61
C ASP A 124 0.65 -3.11 -5.49
N PHE A 125 1.96 -3.23 -5.66
CA PHE A 125 2.77 -2.31 -6.45
C PHE A 125 2.80 -2.71 -7.93
N ASN A 126 2.32 -3.91 -8.27
CA ASN A 126 2.33 -4.49 -9.62
C ASN A 126 3.72 -4.52 -10.30
N ILE A 127 4.79 -4.44 -9.51
CA ILE A 127 6.17 -4.41 -9.97
C ILE A 127 7.02 -5.30 -9.07
N ASN A 128 7.98 -5.98 -9.68
CA ASN A 128 8.89 -6.87 -8.99
C ASN A 128 10.18 -6.12 -8.57
N TYR A 129 10.43 -6.05 -7.26
CA TYR A 129 11.57 -5.36 -6.66
C TYR A 129 12.90 -6.06 -6.96
N ARG A 130 12.94 -7.39 -7.05
CA ARG A 130 14.15 -8.11 -7.49
C ARG A 130 14.53 -7.76 -8.93
N LYS A 131 13.54 -7.63 -9.82
CA LYS A 131 13.77 -7.12 -11.19
C LYS A 131 14.27 -5.67 -11.18
N TYR A 132 13.94 -4.86 -10.18
CA TYR A 132 14.51 -3.54 -9.98
C TYR A 132 15.98 -3.62 -9.52
N LEU A 133 16.29 -4.42 -8.51
CA LEU A 133 17.66 -4.61 -8.01
C LEU A 133 18.60 -5.15 -9.09
N MET A 134 18.15 -6.12 -9.89
CA MET A 134 18.92 -6.69 -11.01
C MET A 134 19.06 -5.72 -12.19
N ALA A 135 18.22 -4.69 -12.27
CA ALA A 135 18.20 -3.74 -13.37
C ALA A 135 19.27 -2.65 -13.22
N PHE A 136 20.45 -2.98 -12.67
CA PHE A 136 21.62 -2.11 -12.41
C PHE A 136 21.95 -1.07 -13.51
N VAL A 137 21.50 -1.30 -14.75
CA VAL A 137 21.77 -0.44 -15.92
C VAL A 137 20.51 0.20 -16.52
N SER A 138 19.30 -0.28 -16.22
CA SER A 138 18.08 0.18 -16.90
C SER A 138 17.24 1.10 -16.02
N ASN A 139 17.28 2.41 -16.32
CA ASN A 139 16.43 3.45 -15.72
C ASN A 139 14.98 3.33 -16.23
N ARG A 140 14.35 2.17 -16.03
CA ARG A 140 12.99 1.91 -16.49
C ARG A 140 12.04 2.76 -15.66
N TRP A 141 11.23 3.56 -16.34
CA TRP A 141 10.34 4.54 -15.73
C TRP A 141 9.40 3.94 -14.67
N TYR A 142 8.98 2.68 -14.82
CA TYR A 142 8.07 2.04 -13.88
C TYR A 142 8.75 1.68 -12.54
N PHE A 143 10.08 1.61 -12.48
CA PHE A 143 10.81 1.43 -11.22
C PHE A 143 10.99 2.71 -10.40
N LYS A 144 10.50 3.86 -10.89
CA LYS A 144 10.59 5.15 -10.18
C LYS A 144 10.03 5.09 -8.76
N LEU A 145 8.97 4.30 -8.52
CA LEU A 145 8.38 4.13 -7.18
C LEU A 145 9.41 3.62 -6.17
N PHE A 146 10.09 2.50 -6.44
CA PHE A 146 11.10 1.96 -5.51
C PHE A 146 12.25 2.94 -5.26
N LYS A 147 12.79 3.52 -6.33
CA LYS A 147 13.85 4.54 -6.20
C LYS A 147 13.40 5.73 -5.34
N MET A 148 12.16 6.17 -5.50
CA MET A 148 11.57 7.27 -4.74
C MET A 148 11.43 6.91 -3.25
N LEU A 149 11.01 5.67 -2.93
CA LEU A 149 10.91 5.17 -1.55
C LEU A 149 12.28 5.04 -0.88
N GLU A 150 13.27 4.45 -1.56
CA GLU A 150 14.65 4.30 -1.07
C GLU A 150 15.31 5.66 -0.80
N ASN A 151 15.17 6.62 -1.72
CA ASN A 151 15.65 7.99 -1.55
C ASN A 151 15.03 8.70 -0.34
N ARG A 152 13.91 8.19 0.18
CA ARG A 152 13.22 8.71 1.36
C ARG A 152 13.44 7.84 2.59
N HIS A 153 14.38 6.92 2.55
CA HIS A 153 14.76 6.03 3.65
C HIS A 153 13.60 5.16 4.15
N LEU A 154 12.70 4.79 3.25
CA LEU A 154 11.74 3.73 3.47
C LEU A 154 12.38 2.41 3.05
N LEU A 155 12.17 1.37 3.85
CA LEU A 155 12.76 0.06 3.61
C LEU A 155 11.69 -1.00 3.38
N ASP A 156 11.91 -1.87 2.40
CA ASP A 156 11.15 -3.11 2.24
C ASP A 156 11.29 -3.97 3.51
N THR A 157 10.17 -4.31 4.13
CA THR A 157 10.17 -5.03 5.41
C THR A 157 10.42 -6.53 5.25
N ILE A 158 10.12 -7.10 4.08
CA ILE A 158 10.24 -8.55 3.85
C ILE A 158 11.68 -9.05 4.07
N PRO A 159 12.73 -8.50 3.43
CA PRO A 159 14.10 -8.96 3.65
C PRO A 159 14.66 -8.65 5.05
N ILE A 160 13.98 -7.80 5.84
CA ILE A 160 14.40 -7.47 7.21
C ILE A 160 13.97 -8.58 8.18
N PHE A 161 12.79 -9.15 7.96
CA PHE A 161 12.18 -10.12 8.87
C PHE A 161 12.16 -11.55 8.33
N ASN A 162 12.70 -11.80 7.13
CA ASN A 162 12.75 -13.12 6.51
C ASN A 162 14.13 -13.36 5.88
N GLU A 163 14.80 -14.43 6.30
CA GLU A 163 16.14 -14.80 5.80
C GLU A 163 16.11 -15.35 4.36
N ASP A 164 15.00 -15.98 3.95
CA ASP A 164 14.79 -16.53 2.60
C ASP A 164 13.70 -15.73 1.86
N ASP A 165 13.91 -14.42 1.69
CA ASP A 165 12.94 -13.56 1.00
C ASP A 165 12.82 -13.88 -0.50
N GLU A 166 13.81 -14.58 -1.06
CA GLU A 166 13.83 -14.98 -2.46
C GLU A 166 12.72 -15.98 -2.84
N SER A 167 12.27 -16.79 -1.89
CA SER A 167 11.21 -17.79 -2.08
C SER A 167 9.79 -17.21 -1.84
N ILE A 168 9.69 -15.98 -1.37
CA ILE A 168 8.41 -15.33 -1.05
C ILE A 168 7.77 -14.78 -2.32
N TYR A 169 6.61 -15.36 -2.66
CA TYR A 169 5.74 -14.88 -3.73
C TYR A 169 4.42 -14.41 -3.15
N THR A 170 3.91 -13.28 -3.64
CA THR A 170 2.61 -12.73 -3.23
C THR A 170 1.56 -12.87 -4.34
N TYR A 171 2.01 -13.17 -5.57
CA TYR A 171 1.15 -13.44 -6.71
C TYR A 171 1.56 -14.72 -7.43
N ILE A 172 0.56 -15.58 -7.66
CA ILE A 172 0.66 -16.79 -8.47
C ILE A 172 -0.24 -16.60 -9.70
N PRO A 173 0.33 -16.55 -10.92
CA PRO A 173 -0.48 -16.38 -12.11
C PRO A 173 -1.37 -17.61 -12.34
N PRO A 174 -2.59 -17.46 -12.91
CA PRO A 174 -3.48 -18.59 -13.22
C PRO A 174 -2.93 -19.56 -14.27
N ASN A 175 -1.89 -19.16 -14.99
CA ASN A 175 -1.24 -19.97 -16.01
C ASN A 175 0.17 -20.32 -15.52
N ASP A 176 0.43 -21.61 -15.33
CA ASP A 176 1.69 -22.15 -14.78
C ASP A 176 2.91 -21.84 -15.64
N SER A 177 2.73 -21.44 -16.91
CA SER A 177 3.85 -21.00 -17.76
C SER A 177 4.38 -19.60 -17.41
N LYS A 178 3.67 -18.85 -16.57
CA LYS A 178 4.10 -17.53 -16.11
C LYS A 178 4.82 -17.64 -14.77
N GLU A 179 5.86 -16.84 -14.59
CA GLU A 179 6.62 -16.76 -13.35
C GLU A 179 5.75 -16.24 -12.19
N LYS A 180 5.86 -16.90 -11.03
CA LYS A 180 5.41 -16.35 -9.75
C LYS A 180 6.17 -15.08 -9.43
N SER A 181 5.57 -14.18 -8.65
CA SER A 181 6.18 -12.90 -8.35
C SER A 181 5.80 -12.35 -6.98
N ARG A 182 6.74 -11.64 -6.37
CA ARG A 182 6.47 -10.69 -5.29
C ARG A 182 6.08 -9.35 -5.94
N ILE A 183 4.85 -8.92 -5.73
CA ILE A 183 4.32 -7.63 -6.20
C ILE A 183 3.59 -6.86 -5.10
N ASP A 184 3.32 -7.51 -3.98
CA ASP A 184 2.77 -6.90 -2.78
C ASP A 184 3.90 -6.63 -1.79
N TYR A 185 3.91 -5.44 -1.23
CA TYR A 185 4.98 -5.00 -0.34
C TYR A 185 4.42 -4.28 0.88
N ILE A 186 5.25 -4.23 1.92
CA ILE A 186 5.14 -3.30 3.02
C ILE A 186 6.51 -2.63 3.15
N TRP A 187 6.54 -1.31 2.99
CA TRP A 187 7.72 -0.47 3.19
C TRP A 187 7.46 0.49 4.35
N ALA A 188 8.46 0.70 5.20
CA ALA A 188 8.30 1.55 6.38
C ALA A 188 9.53 2.40 6.68
N SER A 189 9.31 3.49 7.41
CA SER A 189 10.38 4.29 8.01
C SER A 189 11.17 3.48 9.04
N LEU A 190 12.47 3.74 9.16
CA LEU A 190 13.34 3.09 10.15
C LEU A 190 12.81 3.12 11.60
N PRO A 191 12.29 4.24 12.15
CA PRO A 191 11.77 4.28 13.52
C PRO A 191 10.55 3.38 13.77
N ILE A 192 9.87 2.92 12.72
CA ILE A 192 8.80 1.91 12.82
C ILE A 192 9.37 0.51 13.02
N LEU A 193 10.55 0.23 12.46
CA LEU A 193 11.13 -1.11 12.38
C LEU A 193 12.00 -1.49 13.59
N GLY A 194 12.52 -0.50 14.31
CA GLY A 194 13.43 -0.69 15.44
C GLY A 194 12.80 -0.52 16.82
N GLN A 195 11.49 -0.78 16.97
CA GLN A 195 10.79 -0.72 18.26
C GLN A 195 10.59 -2.11 18.88
#